data_AF-A0A4R4WG21-F1
#
_entry.id   AF-A0A4R4WG21-F1
#
_cell.length_a   1.000
_cell.length_b   1.000
_cell.length_c   1.000
_cell.angle_alpha   90.00
_cell.angle_beta   90.00
_cell.angle_gamma   90.00
#
_symmetry.space_group_name_H-M   'P 1'
#
loop_
_entity.id
_entity.type
_entity.pdbx_description
1 polymer ?
#
loop_
_entity_poly.entity_id
_entity_poly.type
_entity_poly.pdbx_seq_one_letter_code
_entity_poly.pdbx_strand_id
1 'polypeptide(L)'
;MEVFANARAAQNLARTLVERTRRPSDLIDLYLVLGQANALMASIAFDLGNWQAAATLARSSTTYAELSGHGSLQAWTLGLQGTLAFWQNEPERSLGFVFRGLAVAPQGASRYRLRYIASRAHAVAGNAEAARAVLVEARHDKEVSVNFPDELHDEVRGEFTFDGARAAACAAAAWLYLKDGEQAAHHAREALDAYGQIPEVRRPFSPVTGARIDLASAYLLTGNREAAEAELGPVFALPADLRNVSLSGRLARTRFILGSPAWQGKPAAIELSDRMNDWLQETAANPGVVEDVM
;
A
#
# COMPACT_ATOMS: atom_id res chain seq x y z
N MET A 1 9.35 16.28 0.95
CA MET A 1 10.58 16.71 0.24
C MET A 1 11.85 16.49 1.05
N GLU A 2 11.85 16.79 2.36
CA GLU A 2 13.04 16.61 3.22
C GLU A 2 13.54 15.15 3.28
N VAL A 3 12.66 14.17 3.45
CA VAL A 3 13.04 12.73 3.48
C VAL A 3 13.76 12.31 2.20
N PHE A 4 13.29 12.74 1.03
CA PHE A 4 13.93 12.43 -0.25
C PHE A 4 15.33 13.06 -0.34
N ALA A 5 15.47 14.32 0.08
CA ALA A 5 16.75 15.02 0.09
C ALA A 5 17.76 14.33 1.02
N ASN A 6 17.34 13.93 2.21
CA ASN A 6 18.17 13.22 3.19
C ASN A 6 18.55 11.82 2.69
N ALA A 7 17.61 11.06 2.13
CA ALA A 7 17.89 9.76 1.53
C ALA A 7 18.88 9.87 0.36
N ARG A 8 18.74 10.89 -0.48
CA ARG A 8 19.69 11.15 -1.59
C ARG A 8 21.08 11.53 -1.08
N ALA A 9 21.16 12.36 -0.03
CA ALA A 9 22.43 12.73 0.58
C ALA A 9 23.14 11.51 1.18
N ALA A 10 22.41 10.66 1.92
CA ALA A 10 22.93 9.41 2.46
C ALA A 10 23.41 8.45 1.35
N GLN A 11 22.63 8.30 0.27
CA GLN A 11 23.01 7.51 -0.90
C GLN A 11 24.33 8.00 -1.51
N ASN A 12 24.47 9.31 -1.73
CA ASN A 12 25.66 9.89 -2.33
C ASN A 12 26.90 9.67 -1.46
N LEU A 13 26.78 9.89 -0.15
CA LEU A 13 27.87 9.65 0.79
C LEU A 13 28.27 8.18 0.80
N ALA A 14 27.30 7.27 0.90
CA ALA A 14 27.58 5.84 0.92
C ALA A 14 28.25 5.36 -0.38
N ARG A 15 27.85 5.87 -1.55
CA ARG A 15 28.53 5.60 -2.83
C ARG A 15 30.00 6.01 -2.80
N THR A 16 30.29 7.23 -2.34
CA THR A 16 31.68 7.71 -2.21
C THR A 16 32.49 6.84 -1.25
N LEU A 17 31.90 6.37 -0.16
CA LEU A 17 32.58 5.50 0.80
C LEU A 17 32.83 4.09 0.26
N VAL A 18 31.90 3.52 -0.51
CA VAL A 18 32.08 2.20 -1.16
C VAL A 18 33.32 2.19 -2.07
N GLU A 19 33.57 3.28 -2.80
CA GLU A 19 34.74 3.40 -3.69
C GLU A 19 36.07 3.46 -2.93
N ARG A 20 36.05 3.90 -1.67
CA ARG A 20 37.24 4.16 -0.85
C ARG A 20 37.53 3.06 0.16
N THR A 21 36.50 2.32 0.56
CA THR A 21 36.61 1.24 1.54
C THR A 21 37.11 -0.04 0.91
N ARG A 22 38.05 -0.71 1.60
CA ARG A 22 38.54 -2.05 1.23
C ARG A 22 38.18 -3.13 2.25
N ARG A 23 37.55 -2.75 3.37
CA ARG A 23 37.11 -3.68 4.43
C ARG A 23 35.78 -4.31 4.05
N PRO A 24 35.67 -5.65 3.94
CA PRO A 24 34.43 -6.30 3.54
C PRO A 24 33.23 -6.03 4.44
N SER A 25 33.44 -5.96 5.77
CA SER A 25 32.37 -5.64 6.74
C SER A 25 31.74 -4.27 6.47
N ASP A 26 32.58 -3.25 6.31
CA ASP A 26 32.14 -1.88 6.03
C ASP A 26 31.42 -1.79 4.68
N LEU A 27 31.83 -2.58 3.68
CA LEU A 27 31.15 -2.63 2.38
C LEU A 27 29.73 -3.19 2.51
N ILE A 28 29.53 -4.23 3.34
CA ILE A 28 28.21 -4.80 3.62
C ILE A 28 27.29 -3.74 4.26
N ASP A 29 27.79 -3.01 5.26
CA ASP A 29 27.04 -1.95 5.93
C ASP A 29 26.69 -0.81 4.97
N LEU A 30 27.64 -0.41 4.11
CA LEU A 30 27.40 0.62 3.11
C LEU A 30 26.38 0.17 2.06
N TYR A 31 26.37 -1.11 1.65
CA TYR A 31 25.32 -1.65 0.79
C TYR A 31 23.96 -1.66 1.49
N LEU A 32 23.90 -1.95 2.79
CA LEU A 32 22.66 -1.83 3.56
C LEU A 32 22.10 -0.39 3.50
N VAL A 33 22.95 0.61 3.76
CA VAL A 33 22.57 2.05 3.68
C VAL A 33 22.12 2.43 2.26
N LEU A 34 22.83 1.99 1.23
CA LEU A 34 22.44 2.24 -0.16
C LEU A 34 21.09 1.60 -0.49
N GLY A 35 20.86 0.37 -0.02
CA GLY A 35 19.60 -0.33 -0.17
C GLY A 35 18.45 0.45 0.49
N GLN A 36 18.57 0.80 1.76
CA GLN A 36 17.57 1.58 2.51
C GLN A 36 17.28 2.94 1.85
N ALA A 37 18.31 3.69 1.46
CA ALA A 37 18.15 4.99 0.83
C ALA A 37 17.40 4.88 -0.52
N ASN A 38 17.78 3.91 -1.36
CA ASN A 38 17.07 3.65 -2.63
C ASN A 38 15.63 3.22 -2.40
N ALA A 39 15.36 2.39 -1.39
CA ALA A 39 14.01 1.96 -1.01
C ALA A 39 13.11 3.15 -0.63
N LEU A 40 13.61 4.06 0.21
CA LEU A 40 12.88 5.27 0.62
C LEU A 40 12.60 6.18 -0.58
N MET A 41 13.60 6.43 -1.42
CA MET A 41 13.42 7.23 -2.63
C MET A 41 12.45 6.56 -3.62
N ALA A 42 12.47 5.24 -3.72
CA ALA A 42 11.53 4.49 -4.56
C ALA A 42 10.09 4.60 -4.06
N SER A 43 9.86 4.49 -2.74
CA SER A 43 8.51 4.67 -2.15
C SER A 43 7.99 6.10 -2.40
N ILE A 44 8.84 7.12 -2.21
CA ILE A 44 8.48 8.51 -2.50
C ILE A 44 8.19 8.71 -4.00
N ALA A 45 9.01 8.15 -4.89
CA ALA A 45 8.77 8.25 -6.33
C ALA A 45 7.45 7.55 -6.73
N PHE A 46 7.12 6.44 -6.09
CA PHE A 46 5.85 5.74 -6.25
C PHE A 46 4.67 6.61 -5.80
N ASP A 47 4.74 7.22 -4.61
CA ASP A 47 3.68 8.10 -4.09
C ASP A 47 3.45 9.34 -4.97
N LEU A 48 4.50 9.83 -5.62
CA LEU A 48 4.45 10.94 -6.57
C LEU A 48 4.03 10.52 -7.99
N GLY A 49 3.74 9.24 -8.23
CA GLY A 49 3.33 8.71 -9.54
C GLY A 49 4.47 8.62 -10.57
N ASN A 50 5.73 8.78 -10.17
CA ASN A 50 6.88 8.60 -11.06
C ASN A 50 7.28 7.12 -11.12
N TRP A 51 6.50 6.34 -11.85
CA TRP A 51 6.62 4.89 -11.99
C TRP A 51 7.99 4.42 -12.47
N GLN A 52 8.59 5.13 -13.44
CA GLN A 52 9.89 4.77 -14.00
C GLN A 52 11.01 4.95 -12.98
N ALA A 53 11.02 6.07 -12.26
CA ALA A 53 11.99 6.33 -11.21
C ALA A 53 11.81 5.33 -10.06
N ALA A 54 10.57 5.10 -9.62
CA ALA A 54 10.24 4.14 -8.58
C ALA A 54 10.75 2.73 -8.92
N ALA A 55 10.49 2.23 -10.13
CA ALA A 55 10.94 0.92 -10.57
C ALA A 55 12.46 0.81 -10.66
N THR A 56 13.14 1.86 -11.11
CA THR A 56 14.62 1.89 -11.20
C THR A 56 15.27 1.87 -9.82
N LEU A 57 14.78 2.72 -8.92
CA LEU A 57 15.26 2.80 -7.55
C LEU A 57 14.96 1.50 -6.77
N ALA A 58 13.79 0.91 -6.96
CA ALA A 58 13.41 -0.36 -6.33
C ALA A 58 14.33 -1.51 -6.76
N ARG A 59 14.64 -1.63 -8.06
CA ARG A 59 15.60 -2.64 -8.54
C ARG A 59 17.00 -2.42 -7.96
N SER A 60 17.48 -1.18 -7.95
CA SER A 60 18.78 -0.84 -7.34
C SER A 60 18.81 -1.18 -5.85
N SER A 61 17.71 -0.91 -5.13
CA SER A 61 17.57 -1.23 -3.72
C SER A 61 17.65 -2.73 -3.48
N THR A 62 16.97 -3.55 -4.29
CA THR A 62 17.05 -5.02 -4.20
C THR A 62 18.47 -5.53 -4.43
N THR A 63 19.19 -5.02 -5.43
CA THR A 63 20.59 -5.40 -5.65
C THR A 63 21.47 -5.07 -4.45
N TYR A 64 21.32 -3.90 -3.84
CA TYR A 64 22.09 -3.54 -2.66
C TYR A 64 21.70 -4.37 -1.42
N ALA A 65 20.43 -4.70 -1.26
CA ALA A 65 19.97 -5.58 -0.19
C ALA A 65 20.50 -7.02 -0.34
N GLU A 66 20.61 -7.51 -1.58
CA GLU A 66 21.25 -8.79 -1.92
C GLU A 66 22.73 -8.76 -1.55
N LEU A 67 23.46 -7.72 -1.97
CA LEU A 67 24.88 -7.54 -1.66
C LEU A 67 25.17 -7.36 -0.16
N SER A 68 24.23 -6.79 0.61
CA SER A 68 24.37 -6.64 2.06
C SER A 68 23.98 -7.90 2.84
N GLY A 69 23.37 -8.91 2.19
CA GLY A 69 22.88 -10.11 2.87
C GLY A 69 21.73 -9.86 3.86
N HIS A 70 21.11 -8.67 3.87
CA HIS A 70 20.08 -8.32 4.86
C HIS A 70 18.70 -8.83 4.42
N GLY A 71 18.29 -9.97 4.95
CA GLY A 71 17.04 -10.67 4.57
C GLY A 71 15.77 -9.81 4.63
N SER A 72 15.58 -9.02 5.69
CA SER A 72 14.40 -8.15 5.82
C SER A 72 14.34 -7.07 4.75
N LEU A 73 15.48 -6.47 4.39
CA LEU A 73 15.53 -5.45 3.34
C LEU A 73 15.32 -6.08 1.96
N GLN A 74 15.87 -7.26 1.71
CA GLN A 74 15.60 -8.01 0.47
C GLN A 74 14.09 -8.30 0.35
N ALA A 75 13.47 -8.83 1.40
CA ALA A 75 12.04 -9.08 1.46
C ALA A 75 11.21 -7.80 1.27
N TRP A 76 11.60 -6.70 1.92
CA TRP A 76 10.90 -5.42 1.83
C TRP A 76 10.94 -4.86 0.40
N THR A 77 12.11 -4.87 -0.24
CA THR A 77 12.31 -4.34 -1.61
C THR A 77 11.65 -5.20 -2.67
N LEU A 78 11.65 -6.53 -2.51
CA LEU A 78 10.85 -7.43 -3.34
C LEU A 78 9.35 -7.17 -3.16
N GLY A 79 8.89 -6.92 -1.93
CA GLY A 79 7.51 -6.48 -1.69
C GLY A 79 7.18 -5.12 -2.33
N LEU A 80 8.13 -4.18 -2.39
CA LEU A 80 7.95 -2.91 -3.11
C LEU A 80 7.82 -3.14 -4.62
N GLN A 81 8.65 -4.00 -5.21
CA GLN A 81 8.51 -4.38 -6.62
C GLN A 81 7.19 -5.10 -6.90
N GLY A 82 6.74 -5.97 -5.98
CA GLY A 82 5.43 -6.60 -6.06
C GLY A 82 4.30 -5.58 -6.02
N THR A 83 4.39 -4.59 -5.12
CA THR A 83 3.43 -3.48 -5.06
C THR A 83 3.42 -2.67 -6.36
N LEU A 84 4.58 -2.35 -6.92
CA LEU A 84 4.68 -1.65 -8.21
C LEU A 84 4.00 -2.42 -9.35
N ALA A 85 4.23 -3.72 -9.45
CA ALA A 85 3.60 -4.60 -10.45
C ALA A 85 2.09 -4.68 -10.24
N PHE A 86 1.64 -4.80 -8.99
CA PHE A 86 0.21 -4.78 -8.65
C PHE A 86 -0.49 -3.51 -9.17
N TRP A 87 0.12 -2.34 -8.96
CA TRP A 87 -0.46 -1.06 -9.41
C TRP A 87 -0.38 -0.86 -10.93
N GLN A 88 0.43 -1.65 -11.64
CA GLN A 88 0.47 -1.71 -13.10
C GLN A 88 -0.47 -2.77 -13.68
N ASN A 89 -1.39 -3.32 -12.87
CA ASN A 89 -2.32 -4.39 -13.25
C ASN A 89 -1.61 -5.69 -13.70
N GLU A 90 -0.48 -6.02 -13.06
CA GLU A 90 0.28 -7.25 -13.31
C GLU A 90 0.27 -8.16 -12.06
N PRO A 91 -0.88 -8.77 -11.67
CA PRO A 91 -1.01 -9.51 -10.42
C PRO A 91 -0.11 -10.75 -10.34
N GLU A 92 0.12 -11.47 -11.44
CA GLU A 92 1.02 -12.64 -11.48
C GLU A 92 2.48 -12.24 -11.23
N ARG A 93 2.91 -11.12 -11.83
CA ARG A 93 4.26 -10.59 -11.62
C ARG A 93 4.43 -10.08 -10.19
N SER A 94 3.40 -9.45 -9.62
CA SER A 94 3.37 -9.08 -8.21
C SER A 94 3.60 -10.30 -7.31
N LEU A 95 2.83 -11.38 -7.53
CA LEU A 95 2.98 -12.63 -6.79
C LEU A 95 4.37 -13.25 -6.96
N GLY A 96 4.95 -13.20 -8.16
CA GLY A 96 6.32 -13.65 -8.42
C GLY A 96 7.36 -12.94 -7.53
N PHE A 97 7.26 -11.62 -7.38
CA PHE A 97 8.12 -10.87 -6.45
C PHE A 97 7.86 -11.22 -4.99
N VAL A 98 6.58 -11.35 -4.61
CA VAL A 98 6.19 -11.70 -3.24
C VAL A 98 6.73 -13.07 -2.83
N PHE A 99 6.62 -14.09 -3.67
CA PHE A 99 7.13 -15.43 -3.37
C PHE A 99 8.65 -15.48 -3.27
N ARG A 100 9.36 -14.75 -4.14
CA ARG A 100 10.81 -14.55 -4.00
C ARG A 100 11.15 -13.88 -2.67
N GLY A 101 10.37 -12.88 -2.25
CA GLY A 101 10.52 -12.21 -0.96
C GLY A 101 10.31 -13.17 0.21
N LEU A 102 9.24 -13.98 0.17
CA LEU A 102 8.93 -14.94 1.22
C LEU A 102 9.98 -16.04 1.39
N ALA A 103 10.72 -16.36 0.32
CA ALA A 103 11.81 -17.34 0.34
C ALA A 103 13.05 -16.85 1.12
N VAL A 104 13.28 -15.53 1.19
CA VAL A 104 14.44 -14.92 1.87
C VAL A 104 14.05 -14.16 3.15
N ALA A 105 12.76 -13.92 3.36
CA ALA A 105 12.26 -13.15 4.49
C ALA A 105 12.49 -13.88 5.82
N PRO A 106 13.04 -13.20 6.84
CA PRO A 106 13.04 -13.73 8.20
C PRO A 106 11.60 -13.90 8.71
N GLN A 107 11.43 -14.77 9.71
CA GLN A 107 10.15 -14.97 10.38
C GLN A 107 9.63 -13.66 11.00
N GLY A 108 8.31 -13.47 11.05
CA GLY A 108 7.70 -12.29 11.65
C GLY A 108 7.32 -11.20 10.66
N ALA A 109 7.66 -9.94 10.97
CA ALA A 109 7.13 -8.74 10.32
C ALA A 109 7.37 -8.66 8.81
N SER A 110 8.52 -9.15 8.34
CA SER A 110 8.85 -9.18 6.91
C SER A 110 7.89 -10.05 6.11
N ARG A 111 7.58 -11.26 6.59
CA ARG A 111 6.61 -12.17 5.97
C ARG A 111 5.19 -11.63 6.10
N TYR A 112 4.85 -11.10 7.28
CA TYR A 112 3.55 -10.46 7.56
C TYR A 112 3.18 -9.45 6.47
N ARG A 113 4.06 -8.49 6.17
CA ARG A 113 3.85 -7.51 5.10
C ARG A 113 3.65 -8.15 3.74
N LEU A 114 4.50 -9.12 3.38
CA LEU A 114 4.44 -9.81 2.09
C LEU A 114 3.10 -10.55 1.89
N ARG A 115 2.53 -11.15 2.94
CA ARG A 115 1.22 -11.82 2.87
C ARG A 115 0.07 -10.87 2.53
N TYR A 116 0.11 -9.62 3.00
CA TYR A 116 -0.90 -8.62 2.64
C TYR A 116 -0.74 -8.06 1.23
N ILE A 117 0.47 -8.07 0.67
CA ILE A 117 0.68 -7.78 -0.74
C ILE A 117 0.15 -8.94 -1.60
N ALA A 118 0.42 -10.18 -1.18
CA ALA A 118 -0.11 -11.39 -1.82
C ALA A 118 -1.64 -11.40 -1.85
N SER A 119 -2.29 -11.07 -0.72
CA SER A 119 -3.76 -11.13 -0.61
C SER A 119 -4.44 -10.22 -1.61
N ARG A 120 -3.92 -9.01 -1.79
CA ARG A 120 -4.43 -8.04 -2.77
C ARG A 120 -4.20 -8.52 -4.20
N ALA A 121 -3.02 -9.07 -4.51
CA ALA A 121 -2.74 -9.59 -5.84
C ALA A 121 -3.63 -10.80 -6.19
N HIS A 122 -3.83 -11.73 -5.26
CA HIS A 122 -4.78 -12.84 -5.43
C HIS A 122 -6.22 -12.36 -5.58
N ALA A 123 -6.62 -11.34 -4.81
CA ALA A 123 -7.97 -10.78 -4.87
C ALA A 123 -8.27 -10.14 -6.22
N VAL A 124 -7.34 -9.36 -6.79
CA VAL A 124 -7.48 -8.79 -8.14
C VAL A 124 -7.56 -9.89 -9.19
N ALA A 125 -6.81 -10.98 -9.05
CA ALA A 125 -6.91 -12.14 -9.91
C ALA A 125 -8.18 -13.00 -9.68
N GLY A 126 -9.12 -12.56 -8.83
CA GLY A 126 -10.36 -13.28 -8.52
C GLY A 126 -10.18 -14.55 -7.68
N ASN A 127 -8.99 -14.82 -7.15
CA ASN A 127 -8.68 -16.02 -6.37
C ASN A 127 -8.96 -15.79 -4.88
N ALA A 128 -10.25 -15.88 -4.51
CA ALA A 128 -10.71 -15.69 -3.14
C ALA A 128 -10.11 -16.68 -2.13
N GLU A 129 -9.91 -17.94 -2.55
CA GLU A 129 -9.34 -18.98 -1.69
C GLU A 129 -7.89 -18.66 -1.33
N ALA A 130 -7.06 -18.35 -2.33
CA ALA A 130 -5.66 -17.99 -2.12
C ALA A 130 -5.53 -16.69 -1.31
N ALA A 131 -6.36 -15.68 -1.59
CA ALA A 131 -6.39 -14.44 -0.82
C ALA A 131 -6.70 -14.70 0.67
N ARG A 132 -7.68 -15.57 0.96
CA ARG A 132 -8.01 -15.97 2.33
C ARG A 132 -6.87 -16.76 2.98
N ALA A 133 -6.26 -17.70 2.26
CA ALA A 133 -5.18 -18.53 2.77
C ALA A 133 -3.98 -17.68 3.22
N VAL A 134 -3.52 -16.74 2.39
CA VAL A 134 -2.38 -15.88 2.77
C VAL A 134 -2.73 -14.92 3.90
N LEU A 135 -3.99 -14.49 4.07
CA LEU A 135 -4.43 -13.71 5.22
C LEU A 135 -4.44 -14.53 6.52
N VAL A 136 -4.71 -15.83 6.46
CA VAL A 136 -4.56 -16.75 7.61
C VAL A 136 -3.08 -16.85 7.99
N GLU A 137 -2.21 -17.09 6.99
CA GLU A 137 -0.75 -17.15 7.21
C GLU A 137 -0.21 -15.84 7.77
N ALA A 138 -0.75 -14.69 7.33
CA ALA A 138 -0.36 -13.38 7.87
C ALA A 138 -0.65 -13.28 9.37
N ARG A 139 -1.78 -13.81 9.86
CA ARG A 139 -2.06 -13.81 11.31
C ARG A 139 -1.03 -14.63 12.07
N HIS A 140 -0.64 -15.78 11.53
CA HIS A 140 0.44 -16.57 12.11
C HIS A 140 1.79 -15.83 12.10
N ASP A 141 2.17 -15.22 10.98
CA ASP A 141 3.40 -14.40 10.87
C ASP A 141 3.39 -13.23 11.89
N LYS A 142 2.22 -12.64 12.17
CA LYS A 142 2.06 -11.61 13.21
C LYS A 142 2.23 -12.16 14.62
N GLU A 143 1.60 -13.28 14.94
CA GLU A 143 1.71 -13.92 16.27
C GLU A 143 3.15 -14.28 16.61
N VAL A 144 3.87 -14.87 15.65
CA VAL A 144 5.27 -15.26 15.88
C VAL A 144 6.21 -14.06 15.94
N SER A 145 5.88 -12.93 15.30
CA SER A 145 6.75 -11.74 15.25
C SER A 145 7.18 -11.21 16.61
N VAL A 146 6.38 -11.45 17.67
CA VAL A 146 6.72 -11.09 19.06
C VAL A 146 8.04 -11.74 19.52
N ASN A 147 8.37 -12.91 18.97
CA ASN A 147 9.59 -13.66 19.29
C ASN A 147 10.72 -13.44 18.27
N PHE A 148 10.47 -12.67 17.21
CA PHE A 148 11.41 -12.43 16.11
C PHE A 148 11.50 -10.92 15.83
N PRO A 149 12.18 -10.15 16.70
CA PRO A 149 12.41 -8.73 16.46
C PRO A 149 13.20 -8.54 15.17
N ASP A 150 12.87 -7.49 14.43
CA ASP A 150 13.42 -7.18 13.11
C ASP A 150 13.94 -5.75 13.12
N GLU A 151 15.26 -5.56 13.00
CA GLU A 151 15.92 -4.25 13.09
C GLU A 151 15.32 -3.23 12.10
N LEU A 152 15.03 -3.66 10.88
CA LEU A 152 14.47 -2.80 9.84
C LEU A 152 13.04 -2.33 10.19
N HIS A 153 12.22 -3.23 10.74
CA HIS A 153 10.85 -2.94 11.16
C HIS A 153 10.76 -2.17 12.49
N ASP A 154 11.53 -2.59 13.49
CA ASP A 154 11.38 -2.23 14.90
C ASP A 154 12.32 -1.11 15.34
N GLU A 155 13.51 -0.98 14.75
CA GLU A 155 14.51 0.03 15.09
C GLU A 155 14.56 1.17 14.06
N VAL A 156 14.75 0.85 12.77
CA VAL A 156 14.77 1.87 11.69
C VAL A 156 13.39 2.51 11.52
N ARG A 157 12.34 1.71 11.58
CA ARG A 157 10.93 2.13 11.63
C ARG A 157 10.51 3.00 10.43
N GLY A 158 9.40 3.72 10.60
CA GLY A 158 8.87 4.66 9.63
C GLY A 158 8.29 3.91 8.43
N GLU A 159 8.83 4.17 7.25
CA GLU A 159 8.34 3.54 6.02
C GLU A 159 8.63 2.03 5.97
N PHE A 160 9.59 1.56 6.76
CA PHE A 160 9.89 0.14 6.90
C PHE A 160 8.98 -0.62 7.87
N THR A 161 8.20 0.09 8.71
CA THR A 161 7.22 -0.53 9.60
C THR A 161 5.93 -0.90 8.85
N PHE A 162 5.39 -2.09 9.11
CA PHE A 162 4.09 -2.51 8.59
C PHE A 162 3.14 -2.81 9.75
N ASP A 163 2.46 -1.76 10.19
CA ASP A 163 1.59 -1.80 11.36
C ASP A 163 0.22 -2.45 11.08
N GLY A 164 -0.53 -2.65 12.17
CA GLY A 164 -1.88 -3.24 12.12
C GLY A 164 -2.88 -2.40 11.33
N ALA A 165 -2.73 -1.06 11.30
CA ALA A 165 -3.64 -0.18 10.57
C ALA A 165 -3.46 -0.33 9.05
N ARG A 166 -2.20 -0.36 8.57
CA ARG A 166 -1.84 -0.65 7.19
C ARG A 166 -2.28 -2.04 6.78
N ALA A 167 -2.09 -3.04 7.64
CA ALA A 167 -2.55 -4.40 7.40
C ALA A 167 -4.07 -4.49 7.25
N ALA A 168 -4.84 -3.90 8.17
CA ALA A 168 -6.31 -3.87 8.09
C ALA A 168 -6.79 -3.15 6.83
N ALA A 169 -6.18 -2.02 6.45
CA ALA A 169 -6.50 -1.33 5.20
C ALA A 169 -6.20 -2.18 3.95
N CYS A 170 -5.10 -2.94 3.96
CA CYS A 170 -4.77 -3.87 2.87
C CYS A 170 -5.77 -5.04 2.79
N ALA A 171 -6.22 -5.59 3.92
CA ALA A 171 -7.27 -6.61 3.95
C ALA A 171 -8.61 -6.06 3.42
N ALA A 172 -9.01 -4.87 3.87
CA ALA A 172 -10.23 -4.22 3.38
C ALA A 172 -10.21 -4.09 1.85
N ALA A 173 -9.10 -3.59 1.29
CA ALA A 173 -8.92 -3.48 -0.15
C ALA A 173 -9.00 -4.84 -0.87
N ALA A 174 -8.39 -5.90 -0.32
CA ALA A 174 -8.48 -7.25 -0.90
C ALA A 174 -9.92 -7.75 -0.94
N TRP A 175 -10.69 -7.59 0.15
CA TRP A 175 -12.09 -8.01 0.19
C TRP A 175 -13.00 -7.19 -0.72
N LEU A 176 -12.71 -5.90 -0.93
CA LEU A 176 -13.41 -5.09 -1.92
C LEU A 176 -13.22 -5.63 -3.35
N TYR A 177 -12.00 -6.04 -3.74
CA TYR A 177 -11.78 -6.67 -5.04
C TYR A 177 -12.56 -7.98 -5.20
N LEU A 178 -12.71 -8.74 -4.11
CA LEU A 178 -13.53 -9.96 -4.06
C LEU A 178 -15.04 -9.69 -3.93
N LYS A 179 -15.46 -8.41 -3.88
CA LYS A 179 -16.84 -7.98 -3.70
C LYS A 179 -17.50 -8.50 -2.41
N ASP A 180 -16.70 -8.80 -1.40
CA ASP A 180 -17.16 -9.19 -0.05
C ASP A 180 -17.28 -7.94 0.83
N GLY A 181 -18.45 -7.31 0.80
CA GLY A 181 -18.72 -6.07 1.51
C GLY A 181 -18.66 -6.22 3.04
N GLU A 182 -19.01 -7.38 3.59
CA GLU A 182 -19.00 -7.59 5.05
C GLU A 182 -17.56 -7.64 5.58
N GLN A 183 -16.70 -8.45 4.95
CA GLN A 183 -15.29 -8.54 5.33
C GLN A 183 -14.55 -7.21 5.06
N ALA A 184 -14.87 -6.55 3.95
CA ALA A 184 -14.32 -5.24 3.65
C ALA A 184 -14.68 -4.20 4.73
N ALA A 185 -15.95 -4.12 5.14
CA ALA A 185 -16.39 -3.18 6.16
C ALA A 185 -15.75 -3.46 7.53
N HIS A 186 -15.66 -4.74 7.90
CA HIS A 186 -14.99 -5.16 9.13
C HIS A 186 -13.55 -4.63 9.20
N HIS A 187 -12.73 -4.94 8.18
CA HIS A 187 -11.33 -4.54 8.17
C HIS A 187 -11.11 -3.05 7.93
N ALA A 188 -11.98 -2.38 7.17
CA ALA A 188 -11.89 -0.92 6.99
C ALA A 188 -12.14 -0.19 8.31
N ARG A 189 -13.09 -0.68 9.13
CA ARG A 189 -13.34 -0.14 10.46
C ARG A 189 -12.19 -0.42 11.43
N GLU A 190 -11.63 -1.64 11.42
CA GLU A 190 -10.41 -1.94 12.19
C GLU A 190 -9.26 -0.98 11.84
N ALA A 191 -9.07 -0.66 10.56
CA ALA A 191 -8.06 0.29 10.12
C ALA A 191 -8.34 1.70 10.65
N LEU A 192 -9.58 2.18 10.55
CA LEU A 192 -9.99 3.50 11.04
C LEU A 192 -9.86 3.62 12.56
N ASP A 193 -10.25 2.59 13.31
CA ASP A 193 -10.11 2.54 14.77
C ASP A 193 -8.63 2.59 15.17
N ALA A 194 -7.78 1.83 14.48
CA ALA A 194 -6.33 1.82 14.70
C ALA A 194 -5.69 3.19 14.39
N TYR A 195 -6.06 3.83 13.28
CA TYR A 195 -5.61 5.20 12.99
C TYR A 195 -6.16 6.22 13.99
N GLY A 196 -7.35 5.98 14.55
CA GLY A 196 -7.97 6.79 15.59
C GLY A 196 -7.12 6.86 16.86
N GLN A 197 -6.37 5.81 17.19
CA GLN A 197 -5.45 5.77 18.33
C GLN A 197 -4.16 6.57 18.11
N ILE A 198 -3.84 6.94 16.86
CA ILE A 198 -2.69 7.78 16.55
C ILE A 198 -3.03 9.25 16.87
N PRO A 199 -2.18 9.99 17.61
CA PRO A 199 -2.37 11.41 17.85
C PRO A 199 -2.59 12.18 16.55
N GLU A 200 -3.54 13.11 16.55
CA GLU A 200 -4.01 13.80 15.34
C GLU A 200 -2.88 14.41 14.49
N VAL A 201 -1.92 15.09 15.14
CA VAL A 201 -0.74 15.71 14.49
C VAL A 201 0.15 14.71 13.74
N ARG A 202 0.10 13.43 14.12
CA ARG A 202 0.89 12.34 13.51
C ARG A 202 0.05 11.38 12.68
N ARG A 203 -1.27 11.58 12.63
CA ARG A 203 -2.18 10.68 11.94
C ARG A 203 -2.00 10.83 10.43
N PRO A 204 -1.78 9.73 9.69
CA PRO A 204 -1.51 9.84 8.26
C PRO A 204 -2.80 10.16 7.51
N PHE A 205 -2.84 11.33 6.87
CA PHE A 205 -4.04 11.86 6.22
C PHE A 205 -4.58 10.95 5.10
N SER A 206 -3.73 10.59 4.12
CA SER A 206 -4.17 9.83 2.95
C SER A 206 -4.63 8.40 3.28
N PRO A 207 -3.91 7.62 4.10
CA PRO A 207 -4.39 6.30 4.53
C PRO A 207 -5.72 6.31 5.28
N VAL A 208 -5.94 7.30 6.16
CA VAL A 208 -7.22 7.44 6.88
C VAL A 208 -8.36 7.75 5.91
N THR A 209 -8.16 8.72 5.02
CA THR A 209 -9.17 9.09 4.03
C THR A 209 -9.46 7.93 3.08
N GLY A 210 -8.42 7.20 2.65
CA GLY A 210 -8.57 6.00 1.82
C GLY A 210 -9.37 4.90 2.51
N ALA A 211 -9.13 4.65 3.80
CA ALA A 211 -9.90 3.68 4.58
C ALA A 211 -11.38 4.07 4.74
N ARG A 212 -11.70 5.37 4.79
CA ARG A 212 -13.09 5.85 4.77
C ARG A 212 -13.78 5.57 3.44
N ILE A 213 -13.10 5.83 2.32
CA ILE A 213 -13.63 5.51 0.98
C ILE A 213 -13.83 4.00 0.82
N ASP A 214 -12.89 3.19 1.33
CA ASP A 214 -13.01 1.72 1.32
C ASP A 214 -14.21 1.26 2.17
N LEU A 215 -14.43 1.85 3.37
CA LEU A 215 -15.60 1.56 4.20
C LEU A 215 -16.92 1.95 3.52
N ALA A 216 -16.97 3.13 2.87
CA ALA A 216 -18.12 3.53 2.09
C ALA A 216 -18.41 2.55 0.94
N SER A 217 -17.36 2.11 0.24
CA SER A 217 -17.47 1.10 -0.82
C SER A 217 -18.04 -0.22 -0.29
N ALA A 218 -17.58 -0.65 0.89
CA ALA A 218 -18.09 -1.84 1.55
C ALA A 218 -19.58 -1.71 1.89
N TYR A 219 -20.02 -0.56 2.41
CA TYR A 219 -21.44 -0.30 2.67
C TYR A 219 -22.30 -0.31 1.41
N LEU A 220 -21.81 0.22 0.28
CA LEU A 220 -22.51 0.13 -1.00
C LEU A 220 -22.63 -1.32 -1.50
N LEU A 221 -21.62 -2.16 -1.29
CA LEU A 221 -21.70 -3.58 -1.63
C LEU A 221 -22.76 -4.31 -0.79
N THR A 222 -22.95 -3.91 0.47
CA THR A 222 -23.98 -4.49 1.36
C THR A 222 -25.34 -3.78 1.26
N GLY A 223 -25.54 -2.86 0.32
CA GLY A 223 -26.83 -2.20 0.11
C GLY A 223 -27.14 -1.03 1.06
N ASN A 224 -26.18 -0.56 1.86
CA ASN A 224 -26.37 0.51 2.84
C ASN A 224 -25.83 1.86 2.31
N ARG A 225 -26.64 2.55 1.51
CA ARG A 225 -26.28 3.83 0.89
C ARG A 225 -26.06 4.93 1.92
N GLU A 226 -26.94 5.01 2.91
CA GLU A 226 -26.93 6.06 3.93
C GLU A 226 -25.63 6.04 4.74
N ALA A 227 -25.16 4.85 5.11
CA ALA A 227 -23.86 4.70 5.78
C ALA A 227 -22.68 5.06 4.86
N ALA A 228 -22.76 4.71 3.57
CA ALA A 228 -21.75 5.11 2.60
C ALA A 228 -21.66 6.64 2.45
N GLU A 229 -22.80 7.32 2.35
CA GLU A 229 -22.86 8.78 2.28
C GLU A 229 -22.32 9.47 3.53
N ALA A 230 -22.59 8.91 4.71
CA ALA A 230 -22.05 9.42 5.97
C ALA A 230 -20.51 9.36 5.99
N GLU A 231 -19.92 8.26 5.51
CA GLU A 231 -18.45 8.12 5.42
C GLU A 231 -17.83 9.00 4.33
N LEU A 232 -18.54 9.24 3.23
CA LEU A 232 -18.07 10.08 2.12
C LEU A 232 -18.25 11.58 2.38
N GLY A 233 -19.11 11.98 3.32
CA GLY A 233 -19.32 13.40 3.67
C GLY A 233 -18.00 14.16 3.93
N PRO A 234 -17.14 13.68 4.85
CA PRO A 234 -15.82 14.27 5.08
C PRO A 234 -14.90 14.22 3.86
N VAL A 235 -15.00 13.20 3.00
CA VAL A 235 -14.19 13.07 1.78
C VAL A 235 -14.58 14.13 0.76
N PHE A 236 -15.87 14.37 0.59
CA PHE A 236 -16.37 15.40 -0.32
C PHE A 236 -16.04 16.83 0.13
N ALA A 237 -15.87 17.04 1.44
CA ALA A 237 -15.46 18.33 2.00
C ALA A 237 -13.96 18.64 1.82
N LEU A 238 -13.16 17.71 1.27
CA LEU A 238 -11.72 17.92 1.11
C LEU A 238 -11.39 19.01 0.07
N PRO A 239 -10.48 19.94 0.41
CA PRO A 239 -9.85 20.85 -0.56
C PRO A 239 -9.17 20.09 -1.71
N ALA A 240 -9.19 20.68 -2.92
CA ALA A 240 -8.70 20.04 -4.15
C ALA A 240 -7.21 19.66 -4.10
N ASP A 241 -6.39 20.41 -3.37
CA ASP A 241 -4.95 20.17 -3.16
C ASP A 241 -4.67 18.93 -2.30
N LEU A 242 -5.64 18.45 -1.52
CA LEU A 242 -5.54 17.23 -0.73
C LEU A 242 -6.06 15.98 -1.46
N ARG A 243 -6.68 16.13 -2.63
CA ARG A 243 -7.26 15.04 -3.44
C ARG A 243 -6.18 14.36 -4.30
N ASN A 244 -5.38 13.49 -3.69
CA ASN A 244 -4.31 12.79 -4.41
C ASN A 244 -4.82 11.63 -5.30
N VAL A 245 -3.96 11.15 -6.20
CA VAL A 245 -4.25 10.08 -7.18
C VAL A 245 -4.79 8.81 -6.52
N SER A 246 -4.29 8.45 -5.32
CA SER A 246 -4.75 7.24 -4.61
C SER A 246 -6.21 7.37 -4.16
N LEU A 247 -6.59 8.55 -3.66
CA LEU A 247 -7.97 8.82 -3.25
C LEU A 247 -8.91 8.87 -4.46
N SER A 248 -8.50 9.53 -5.54
CA SER A 248 -9.27 9.58 -6.79
C SER A 248 -9.51 8.18 -7.37
N GLY A 249 -8.47 7.34 -7.44
CA GLY A 249 -8.60 5.97 -7.91
C GLY A 249 -9.53 5.11 -7.04
N ARG A 250 -9.51 5.31 -5.72
CA ARG A 250 -10.46 4.64 -4.80
C ARG A 250 -11.89 5.10 -5.04
N LEU A 251 -12.13 6.41 -5.10
CA LEU A 251 -13.47 6.96 -5.29
C LEU A 251 -14.06 6.60 -6.66
N ALA A 252 -13.23 6.56 -7.72
CA ALA A 252 -13.64 6.07 -9.03
C ALA A 252 -14.12 4.61 -8.97
N ARG A 253 -13.41 3.72 -8.24
CA ARG A 253 -13.85 2.34 -8.00
C ARG A 253 -15.15 2.28 -7.20
N THR A 254 -15.31 3.11 -6.18
CA THR A 254 -16.56 3.22 -5.41
C THR A 254 -17.73 3.57 -6.33
N ARG A 255 -17.53 4.52 -7.25
CA ARG A 255 -18.55 4.92 -8.23
C ARG A 255 -19.00 3.77 -9.13
N PHE A 256 -18.09 2.89 -9.55
CA PHE A 256 -18.46 1.70 -10.35
C PHE A 256 -19.42 0.74 -9.61
N ILE A 257 -19.41 0.68 -8.28
CA ILE A 257 -20.34 -0.14 -7.50
C ILE A 257 -21.79 0.34 -7.70
N LEU A 258 -22.01 1.66 -7.83
CA LEU A 258 -23.33 2.26 -8.06
C LEU A 258 -23.88 1.95 -9.47
N GLY A 259 -23.05 1.47 -10.39
CA GLY A 259 -23.47 0.95 -11.70
C GLY A 259 -23.98 -0.49 -11.66
N SER A 260 -23.91 -1.18 -10.52
CA SER A 260 -24.37 -2.56 -10.40
C SER A 260 -25.91 -2.68 -10.44
N PRO A 261 -26.46 -3.87 -10.76
CA PRO A 261 -27.91 -4.08 -10.80
C PRO A 261 -28.65 -3.73 -9.50
N ALA A 262 -27.96 -3.79 -8.35
CA ALA A 262 -28.54 -3.43 -7.05
C ALA A 262 -28.85 -1.92 -6.92
N TRP A 263 -28.18 -1.08 -7.70
CA TRP A 263 -28.27 0.38 -7.63
C TRP A 263 -28.86 1.02 -8.89
N GLN A 264 -28.92 0.28 -10.00
CA GLN A 264 -29.39 0.76 -11.29
C GLN A 264 -30.80 1.37 -11.20
N GLY A 265 -30.96 2.58 -11.77
CA GLY A 265 -32.23 3.29 -11.83
C GLY A 265 -32.72 3.93 -10.53
N LYS A 266 -31.97 3.78 -9.41
CA LYS A 266 -32.31 4.44 -8.15
C LYS A 266 -31.85 5.91 -8.18
N PRO A 267 -32.75 6.90 -8.02
CA PRO A 267 -32.37 8.32 -8.10
C PRO A 267 -31.25 8.71 -7.13
N ALA A 268 -31.31 8.22 -5.89
CA ALA A 268 -30.28 8.51 -4.88
C ALA A 268 -28.90 7.91 -5.21
N ALA A 269 -28.85 6.79 -5.94
CA ALA A 269 -27.58 6.21 -6.40
C ALA A 269 -26.98 7.02 -7.56
N ILE A 270 -27.83 7.58 -8.43
CA ILE A 270 -27.42 8.49 -9.51
C ILE A 270 -26.84 9.77 -8.90
N GLU A 271 -27.55 10.39 -7.95
CA GLU A 271 -27.09 11.60 -7.26
C GLU A 271 -25.73 11.40 -6.58
N LEU A 272 -25.54 10.28 -5.87
CA LEU A 272 -24.26 9.96 -5.24
C LEU A 272 -23.15 9.75 -6.29
N SER A 273 -23.46 9.07 -7.40
CA SER A 273 -22.53 8.85 -8.51
C SER A 273 -22.11 10.16 -9.19
N ASP A 274 -23.04 11.10 -9.36
CA ASP A 274 -22.80 12.42 -9.93
C ASP A 274 -21.91 13.26 -9.00
N ARG A 275 -22.20 13.26 -7.69
CA ARG A 275 -21.36 13.93 -6.70
C ARG A 275 -19.93 13.38 -6.65
N MET A 276 -19.76 12.07 -6.79
CA MET A 276 -18.43 11.47 -6.93
C MET A 276 -17.73 11.92 -8.21
N ASN A 277 -18.46 12.02 -9.33
CA ASN A 277 -17.92 12.48 -10.59
C ASN A 277 -17.45 13.94 -10.52
N ASP A 278 -18.24 14.83 -9.92
CA ASP A 278 -17.86 16.24 -9.75
C ASP A 278 -16.59 16.37 -8.91
N TRP A 279 -16.51 15.62 -7.80
CA TRP A 279 -15.30 15.58 -6.97
C TRP A 279 -14.06 15.14 -7.76
N LEU A 280 -14.21 14.14 -8.65
CA LEU A 280 -13.12 13.62 -9.50
C LEU A 280 -12.70 14.62 -10.59
N GLN A 281 -13.63 15.37 -11.18
CA GLN A 281 -13.34 16.38 -12.22
C GLN A 281 -12.66 17.63 -11.65
N GLU A 282 -13.04 18.05 -10.45
CA GLU A 282 -12.44 19.18 -9.74
C GLU A 282 -11.07 18.86 -9.11
N THR A 283 -10.67 17.60 -9.13
CA THR A 283 -9.42 17.16 -8.53
C THR A 283 -8.23 17.54 -9.40
N ALA A 284 -7.22 18.18 -8.81
CA ALA A 284 -5.97 18.54 -9.49
C ALA A 284 -5.16 17.32 -9.99
N ALA A 285 -5.42 16.14 -9.44
CA ALA A 285 -4.85 14.87 -9.89
C ALA A 285 -5.69 14.28 -11.03
N ASN A 286 -5.31 14.59 -12.27
CA ASN A 286 -5.99 14.13 -13.49
C ASN A 286 -5.93 12.58 -13.63
N PRO A 287 -7.06 11.86 -13.70
CA PRO A 287 -7.11 10.40 -13.76
C PRO A 287 -6.78 9.78 -15.14
N GLY A 288 -6.32 10.56 -16.12
CA GLY A 288 -6.05 10.13 -17.51
C GLY A 288 -4.93 9.08 -17.71
N VAL A 289 -4.58 8.29 -16.68
CA VAL A 289 -3.65 7.16 -16.72
C VAL A 289 -4.30 5.86 -16.21
N VAL A 290 -5.58 5.85 -15.85
CA VAL A 290 -6.26 4.67 -15.24
C VAL A 290 -7.44 4.15 -16.08
N GLU A 291 -7.56 4.53 -17.36
CA GLU A 291 -8.65 4.04 -18.23
C GLU A 291 -8.44 2.61 -18.77
N ASP A 292 -7.30 1.97 -18.52
CA ASP A 292 -7.01 0.60 -19.01
C ASP A 292 -6.97 -0.49 -17.93
N VAL A 293 -7.66 -0.28 -16.80
CA VAL A 293 -7.78 -1.30 -15.74
C VAL A 293 -9.26 -1.52 -15.39
N MET A 294 -9.96 -2.18 -16.32
CA MET A 294 -11.18 -2.95 -16.04
C MET A 294 -10.81 -4.28 -15.36
#